data_AF-A0A7C7EN34-F1
#
_entry.id   AF-A0A7C7EN34-F1
#
_cell.length_a   1.000
_cell.length_b   1.000
_cell.length_c   1.000
_cell.angle_alpha   90.00
_cell.angle_beta   90.00
_cell.angle_gamma   90.00
#
_symmetry.space_group_name_H-M   'P 1'
#
loop_
_entity.id
_entity.type
_entity.pdbx_description
1 polymer ?
#
loop_
_entity_poly.entity_id
_entity_poly.type
_entity_poly.pdbx_seq_one_letter_code
_entity_poly.pdbx_strand_id
1 'polypeptide(L)'
;MEYTVTDQLTVFFFAIVLGLFLGVLNDVFRFLRFLEINSRVAVFIQDIVFMIICAVVSFLFAIAYNRGEVRLFAVFGELLGLLLFRYTVGLVTGKLFRFIAIAIKKVIKLGKAIIKFNIRIIIKLFKPVISWKPIHRKKLAKN
;
A
#
# COMPACT_ATOMS: atom_id res chain seq x y z
N MET A 1 -18.61 41.82 7.26
CA MET A 1 -19.15 41.33 5.98
C MET A 1 -20.19 40.29 6.31
N GLU A 2 -21.41 40.48 5.86
CA GLU A 2 -22.52 39.53 6.02
C GLU A 2 -22.18 38.30 5.19
N TYR A 3 -22.06 37.12 5.81
CA TYR A 3 -21.81 35.89 5.07
C TYR A 3 -23.09 35.54 4.31
N THR A 4 -23.11 35.78 3.01
CA THR A 4 -24.24 35.33 2.19
C THR A 4 -24.27 33.80 2.18
N VAL A 5 -25.47 33.21 2.12
CA VAL A 5 -25.65 31.75 2.07
C VAL A 5 -24.85 31.14 0.91
N THR A 6 -24.68 31.89 -0.18
CA THR A 6 -23.89 31.53 -1.37
C THR A 6 -22.40 31.33 -1.06
N ASP A 7 -21.81 32.17 -0.20
CA ASP A 7 -20.40 32.02 0.20
C ASP A 7 -20.20 30.76 1.04
N GLN A 8 -21.14 30.45 1.93
CA GLN A 8 -21.08 29.25 2.77
C GLN A 8 -21.18 27.97 1.93
N LEU A 9 -22.05 27.95 0.92
CA LEU A 9 -22.17 26.83 -0.02
C LEU A 9 -20.89 26.65 -0.85
N THR A 10 -20.27 27.75 -1.27
CA THR A 10 -19.02 27.69 -2.04
C THR A 10 -17.90 27.05 -1.23
N VAL A 11 -17.72 27.46 0.04
CA VAL A 11 -16.75 26.86 0.95
C VAL A 11 -17.06 25.37 1.19
N PHE A 12 -18.33 25.00 1.29
CA PHE A 12 -18.75 23.60 1.44
C PHE A 12 -18.37 22.74 0.22
N PHE A 13 -18.55 23.25 -1.01
CA PHE A 13 -18.11 22.55 -2.22
C PHE A 13 -16.59 22.36 -2.26
N PHE A 14 -15.82 23.37 -1.88
CA PHE A 14 -14.36 23.22 -1.76
C PHE A 14 -13.96 22.18 -0.71
N ALA A 15 -14.67 22.10 0.41
CA ALA A 15 -14.45 21.06 1.41
C ALA A 15 -14.71 19.65 0.85
N ILE A 16 -15.75 19.48 0.02
CA ILE A 16 -16.01 18.21 -0.69
C ILE A 16 -14.86 17.85 -1.63
N VAL A 17 -14.39 18.80 -2.44
CA VAL A 17 -13.27 18.58 -3.37
C VAL A 17 -12.00 18.19 -2.62
N LEU A 18 -11.73 18.84 -1.49
CA LEU A 18 -10.61 18.53 -0.63
C LEU A 18 -10.75 17.12 0.00
N GLY A 19 -11.97 16.74 0.42
CA GLY A 19 -12.29 15.38 0.85
C GLY A 19 -12.06 14.32 -0.25
N LEU A 20 -12.41 14.63 -1.51
CA LEU A 20 -12.12 13.77 -2.66
C LEU A 20 -10.60 13.61 -2.85
N PHE A 21 -9.83 14.69 -2.73
CA PHE A 21 -8.37 14.67 -2.82
C PHE A 21 -7.73 13.80 -1.73
N LEU A 22 -8.19 13.93 -0.48
CA LEU A 22 -7.79 13.04 0.62
C LEU A 22 -8.18 11.58 0.33
N GLY A 23 -9.32 11.35 -0.32
CA GLY A 23 -9.73 10.03 -0.82
C GLY A 23 -8.72 9.42 -1.80
N VAL A 24 -8.21 10.21 -2.75
CA VAL A 24 -7.18 9.78 -3.71
C VAL A 24 -5.89 9.40 -2.98
N LEU A 25 -5.44 10.23 -2.03
CA LEU A 25 -4.25 9.94 -1.23
C LEU A 25 -4.39 8.63 -0.45
N ASN A 26 -5.58 8.38 0.11
CA ASN A 26 -5.87 7.13 0.81
C ASN A 26 -5.78 5.89 -0.11
N ASP A 27 -6.19 6.01 -1.37
CA ASP A 27 -6.10 4.90 -2.34
C ASP A 27 -4.65 4.52 -2.67
N VAL A 28 -3.71 5.47 -2.61
CA VAL A 28 -2.26 5.18 -2.74
C VAL A 28 -1.79 4.29 -1.59
N PHE A 29 -2.13 4.63 -0.35
CA PHE A 29 -1.81 3.80 0.81
C PHE A 29 -2.48 2.42 0.74
N ARG A 30 -3.72 2.36 0.25
CA ARG A 30 -4.43 1.10 0.01
C ARG A 30 -3.72 0.23 -1.04
N PHE A 31 -3.21 0.81 -2.12
CA PHE A 31 -2.44 0.09 -3.13
C PHE A 31 -1.16 -0.53 -2.54
N LEU A 32 -0.43 0.22 -1.71
CA LEU A 32 0.75 -0.29 -0.99
C LEU A 32 0.40 -1.49 -0.10
N ARG A 33 -0.78 -1.51 0.51
CA ARG A 33 -1.28 -2.63 1.33
C ARG A 33 -1.57 -3.88 0.49
N PHE A 34 -2.13 -3.73 -0.72
CA PHE A 34 -2.42 -4.84 -1.62
C PHE A 34 -1.17 -5.58 -2.11
N LEU A 35 -0.04 -4.89 -2.18
CA LEU A 35 1.23 -5.50 -2.56
C LEU A 35 1.75 -6.48 -1.50
N GLU A 36 1.13 -6.57 -0.30
CA GLU A 36 1.52 -7.46 0.81
C GLU A 36 2.99 -7.30 1.24
N ILE A 37 3.64 -6.20 0.86
CA ILE A 37 5.02 -5.89 1.24
C ILE A 37 5.08 -5.45 2.72
N ASN A 38 3.95 -4.94 3.25
CA ASN A 38 3.91 -4.29 4.55
C ASN A 38 3.47 -5.24 5.67
N SER A 39 4.27 -5.27 6.75
CA SER A 39 3.91 -5.90 8.02
C SER A 39 2.72 -5.19 8.68
N ARG A 40 2.06 -5.83 9.66
CA ARG A 40 0.98 -5.22 10.45
C ARG A 40 1.37 -3.85 11.04
N VAL A 41 2.64 -3.68 11.40
CA VAL A 41 3.20 -2.43 11.92
C VAL A 41 3.26 -1.36 10.83
N ALA A 42 3.69 -1.70 9.62
CA ALA A 42 3.76 -0.76 8.51
C ALA A 42 2.36 -0.23 8.12
N VAL A 43 1.33 -1.09 8.18
CA VAL A 43 -0.07 -0.66 7.99
C VAL A 43 -0.50 0.34 9.05
N PHE A 44 -0.18 0.08 10.31
CA PHE A 44 -0.48 1.00 11.41
C PHE A 44 0.20 2.36 11.26
N ILE A 45 1.48 2.37 10.88
CA ILE A 45 2.23 3.61 10.59
C ILE A 45 1.57 4.38 9.45
N GLN A 46 1.16 3.70 8.37
CA GLN A 46 0.48 4.34 7.25
C GLN A 46 -0.84 4.99 7.66
N ASP A 47 -1.63 4.32 8.51
CA ASP A 47 -2.90 4.88 9.00
C ASP A 47 -2.64 6.13 9.89
N ILE A 48 -1.61 6.12 10.75
CA ILE A 48 -1.20 7.30 11.53
C ILE A 48 -0.77 8.45 10.61
N VAL A 49 0.09 8.17 9.64
CA VAL A 49 0.56 9.19 8.68
C VAL A 49 -0.62 9.79 7.92
N PHE A 50 -1.57 8.96 7.49
CA PHE A 50 -2.78 9.43 6.82
C PHE A 50 -3.64 10.32 7.73
N MET A 51 -3.83 9.94 9.00
CA MET A 51 -4.55 10.78 9.97
C MET A 51 -3.87 12.15 10.18
N ILE A 52 -2.53 12.19 10.25
CA ILE A 52 -1.77 13.43 10.34
C ILE A 52 -1.97 14.28 9.08
N ILE A 53 -1.90 13.68 7.89
CA ILE A 53 -2.14 14.39 6.62
C ILE A 53 -3.56 14.96 6.60
N CYS A 54 -4.59 14.19 6.94
CA CYS A 54 -5.95 14.68 7.04
C CYS A 54 -6.04 15.87 8.00
N ALA A 55 -5.53 15.74 9.22
CA ALA A 55 -5.54 16.81 10.21
C ALA A 55 -4.85 18.09 9.70
N VAL A 56 -3.67 17.97 9.09
CA VAL A 56 -2.93 19.12 8.54
C VAL A 56 -3.69 19.76 7.39
N VAL A 57 -4.23 18.98 6.46
CA VAL A 57 -4.96 19.51 5.30
C VAL A 57 -6.27 20.19 5.75
N SER A 58 -7.04 19.56 6.64
CA SER A 58 -8.26 20.16 7.22
C SER A 58 -7.94 21.44 8.01
N PHE A 59 -6.82 21.47 8.73
CA PHE A 59 -6.37 22.65 9.46
C PHE A 59 -5.96 23.79 8.53
N LEU A 60 -5.20 23.49 7.47
CA LEU A 60 -4.85 24.48 6.43
C LEU A 60 -6.09 25.03 5.74
N PHE A 61 -7.08 24.17 5.47
CA PHE A 61 -8.37 24.59 4.92
C PHE A 61 -9.13 25.52 5.88
N ALA A 62 -9.15 25.19 7.18
CA ALA A 62 -9.77 26.02 8.21
C ALA A 62 -9.11 27.40 8.33
N ILE A 63 -7.78 27.49 8.23
CA ILE A 63 -7.06 28.78 8.19
C ILE A 63 -7.43 29.56 6.93
N ALA A 64 -7.40 28.92 5.76
CA ALA A 64 -7.60 29.58 4.48
C ALA A 64 -9.01 30.15 4.31
N TYR A 65 -10.05 29.43 4.75
CA TYR A 65 -11.44 29.79 4.46
C TYR A 65 -12.26 30.25 5.67
N ASN A 66 -11.86 29.87 6.89
CA ASN A 66 -12.62 30.17 8.11
C ASN A 66 -11.84 31.01 9.14
N ARG A 67 -10.71 31.62 8.74
CA ARG A 67 -9.83 32.38 9.66
C ARG A 67 -9.37 31.57 10.88
N GLY A 68 -9.29 30.24 10.74
CA GLY A 68 -8.91 29.32 11.82
C GLY A 68 -10.06 28.76 12.64
N GLU A 69 -11.32 29.15 12.40
CA GLU A 69 -12.47 28.52 13.05
C GLU A 69 -12.87 27.20 12.36
N VAL A 70 -12.86 26.10 13.11
CA VAL A 70 -13.29 24.79 12.62
C VAL A 70 -14.82 24.77 12.58
N ARG A 71 -15.39 25.05 11.41
CA ARG A 71 -16.85 24.99 11.20
C ARG A 71 -17.27 23.57 10.86
N LEU A 72 -18.31 23.07 11.54
CA LEU A 72 -18.79 21.69 11.37
C LEU A 72 -19.12 21.34 9.91
N PHE A 73 -19.68 22.28 9.14
CA PHE A 73 -20.02 22.02 7.74
C PHE A 73 -18.79 21.71 6.86
N ALA A 74 -17.61 22.27 7.17
CA ALA A 74 -16.39 21.97 6.43
C ALA A 74 -15.94 20.51 6.69
N VAL A 75 -15.98 20.08 7.95
CA VAL A 75 -15.67 18.70 8.34
C VAL A 75 -16.66 17.72 7.71
N PHE A 76 -17.96 18.05 7.70
CA PHE A 76 -18.96 17.24 7.02
C PHE A 76 -18.73 17.17 5.50
N GLY A 77 -18.33 18.27 4.86
CA GLY A 77 -17.99 18.30 3.45
C GLY A 77 -16.79 17.40 3.12
N GLU A 78 -15.72 17.49 3.91
CA GLU A 78 -14.54 16.63 3.75
C GLU A 78 -14.88 15.15 3.93
N LEU A 79 -15.66 14.82 4.97
CA LEU A 79 -16.12 13.46 5.23
C LEU A 79 -16.97 12.92 4.06
N LEU A 80 -17.91 13.73 3.58
CA LEU A 80 -18.76 13.39 2.44
C LEU A 80 -17.94 13.17 1.17
N GLY A 81 -16.99 14.07 0.87
CA GLY A 81 -16.07 13.91 -0.26
C GLY A 81 -15.27 12.61 -0.18
N LEU A 82 -14.72 12.30 1.00
CA LEU A 82 -13.95 11.07 1.20
C LEU A 82 -14.83 9.82 1.05
N LEU A 83 -16.06 9.83 1.57
CA LEU A 83 -17.02 8.74 1.41
C LEU A 83 -17.43 8.57 -0.05
N LEU A 84 -17.77 9.66 -0.75
CA LEU A 84 -18.12 9.64 -2.17
C LEU A 84 -16.99 9.03 -2.99
N PHE A 85 -15.75 9.44 -2.77
CA PHE A 85 -14.59 8.85 -3.44
C PHE A 85 -14.46 7.35 -3.14
N ARG A 86 -14.59 6.98 -1.86
CA ARG A 86 -14.41 5.59 -1.42
C ARG A 86 -15.47 4.65 -1.96
N TYR A 87 -16.71 5.12 -2.11
CA TYR A 87 -17.80 4.34 -2.70
C TYR A 87 -17.74 4.31 -4.23
N THR A 88 -17.36 5.40 -4.89
CA THR A 88 -17.30 5.45 -6.36
C THR A 88 -16.02 4.84 -6.91
N VAL A 89 -14.88 5.48 -6.65
CA VAL A 89 -13.57 5.11 -7.19
C VAL A 89 -13.00 3.91 -6.44
N GLY A 90 -13.19 3.85 -5.12
CA GLY A 90 -12.65 2.78 -4.27
C GLY A 90 -13.09 1.36 -4.66
N LEU A 91 -14.29 1.21 -5.26
CA LEU A 91 -14.77 -0.08 -5.77
C LEU A 91 -14.04 -0.49 -7.07
N VAL A 92 -13.77 0.47 -7.94
CA VAL A 92 -13.09 0.25 -9.22
C VAL A 92 -11.60 0.01 -8.99
N THR A 93 -10.95 0.88 -8.20
CA THR A 93 -9.52 0.77 -7.88
C THR A 93 -9.23 -0.51 -7.11
N GLY A 94 -10.12 -0.95 -6.22
CA GLY A 94 -9.96 -2.24 -5.51
C GLY A 94 -9.82 -3.45 -6.45
N LYS A 95 -10.63 -3.52 -7.52
CA LYS A 95 -10.54 -4.59 -8.53
C LYS A 95 -9.24 -4.49 -9.34
N LEU A 96 -8.89 -3.28 -9.76
CA LEU A 96 -7.67 -3.02 -10.54
C LEU A 96 -6.42 -3.36 -9.74
N PHE A 97 -6.33 -2.91 -8.49
CA PHE A 97 -5.20 -3.19 -7.61
C PHE A 97 -5.03 -4.67 -7.32
N ARG A 98 -6.13 -5.42 -7.12
CA ARG A 98 -6.05 -6.87 -6.97
C ARG A 98 -5.50 -7.54 -8.24
N PHE A 99 -5.94 -7.11 -9.42
CA PHE A 99 -5.44 -7.65 -10.69
C PHE A 99 -3.93 -7.39 -10.85
N ILE A 100 -3.48 -6.15 -10.61
CA ILE A 100 -2.08 -5.74 -10.65
C ILE A 100 -1.25 -6.54 -9.63
N ALA A 101 -1.73 -6.67 -8.39
CA ALA A 101 -1.04 -7.42 -7.35
C ALA A 101 -0.86 -8.91 -7.72
N ILE A 102 -1.89 -9.54 -8.28
CA ILE A 102 -1.80 -10.94 -8.75
C ILE A 102 -0.78 -11.05 -9.90
N ALA A 103 -0.79 -10.11 -10.85
CA ALA A 103 0.16 -10.08 -11.95
C ALA A 103 1.61 -9.98 -11.43
N ILE A 104 1.88 -9.05 -10.52
CA ILE A 104 3.21 -8.87 -9.91
C ILE A 104 3.65 -10.13 -9.17
N LYS A 105 2.78 -10.73 -8.33
CA LYS A 105 3.09 -11.97 -7.61
C LYS A 105 3.40 -13.13 -8.56
N LYS A 106 2.69 -13.21 -9.70
CA LYS A 106 2.94 -14.23 -10.72
C LYS A 106 4.32 -14.06 -11.37
N VAL A 107 4.69 -12.83 -11.72
CA VAL A 107 6.01 -12.49 -12.27
C VAL A 107 7.13 -12.87 -11.29
N ILE A 108 7.00 -12.47 -10.02
CA ILE A 108 7.99 -12.79 -8.99
C ILE A 108 8.12 -14.32 -8.79
N LYS A 109 7.01 -15.05 -8.79
CA LYS A 109 7.02 -16.52 -8.64
C LYS A 109 7.70 -17.19 -9.83
N LEU A 110 7.47 -16.72 -11.06
CA LEU A 110 8.15 -17.21 -12.26
C LEU A 110 9.66 -16.94 -12.18
N GLY A 111 10.07 -15.72 -11.80
CA GLY A 111 11.49 -15.40 -11.61
C GLY A 111 12.17 -16.31 -10.58
N LYS A 112 11.54 -16.52 -9.42
CA LYS A 112 12.05 -17.45 -8.39
C LYS A 112 12.11 -18.90 -8.88
N ALA A 113 11.13 -19.34 -9.68
CA ALA A 113 11.10 -20.69 -10.25
C ALA A 113 12.26 -20.90 -11.24
N ILE A 114 12.53 -19.92 -12.11
CA ILE A 114 13.64 -19.94 -13.07
C ILE A 114 14.98 -20.02 -12.31
N ILE A 115 15.18 -19.20 -11.28
CA ILE A 115 16.41 -19.22 -10.47
C ILE A 115 16.57 -20.59 -9.78
N LYS A 116 15.52 -21.10 -9.13
CA LYS A 116 15.55 -22.40 -8.46
C LYS A 116 15.83 -23.54 -9.44
N PHE A 117 15.30 -23.46 -10.66
CA PHE A 117 15.54 -24.44 -11.71
C PHE A 117 17.02 -24.44 -12.14
N ASN A 118 17.61 -23.27 -12.37
CA ASN A 118 19.02 -23.13 -12.70
C ASN A 118 19.94 -23.68 -11.60
N ILE A 119 19.69 -23.32 -10.33
CA ILE A 119 20.44 -23.84 -9.18
C ILE A 119 20.34 -25.37 -9.09
N ARG A 120 19.15 -25.93 -9.35
CA ARG A 120 18.92 -27.39 -9.30
C ARG A 120 19.74 -28.15 -10.36
N ILE A 121 19.93 -27.56 -11.54
CA ILE A 121 20.77 -28.13 -12.61
C ILE A 121 22.24 -28.15 -12.18
N ILE A 122 22.75 -27.03 -11.66
CA ILE A 122 24.14 -26.92 -11.21
C ILE A 122 24.45 -27.94 -10.12
N ILE A 123 23.57 -28.06 -9.11
CA ILE A 123 23.75 -29.04 -8.03
C ILE A 123 23.74 -30.48 -8.57
N LYS A 124 22.86 -30.80 -9.53
CA LYS A 124 22.84 -32.15 -10.14
C LYS A 124 24.14 -32.48 -10.89
N LEU A 125 24.72 -31.50 -11.58
CA LEU A 125 25.99 -31.68 -12.31
C LEU A 125 27.19 -31.87 -11.37
N PHE A 126 27.19 -31.25 -10.19
CA PHE A 126 28.28 -31.36 -9.21
C PHE A 126 28.18 -32.55 -8.23
N LYS A 127 27.02 -33.22 -8.15
CA LYS A 127 26.83 -34.39 -7.26
C LYS A 127 27.80 -35.58 -7.48
N PRO A 128 28.16 -35.99 -8.72
CA PRO A 128 29.04 -37.14 -8.92
C PRO A 128 30.51 -36.88 -8.59
N VAL A 129 30.94 -35.61 -8.51
CA VAL A 129 32.33 -35.24 -8.17
C VAL A 129 32.62 -35.44 -6.67
N ILE A 130 31.59 -35.39 -5.82
CA ILE A 130 31.74 -35.45 -4.36
C ILE A 130 31.50 -36.85 -3.76
N SER A 131 31.03 -37.82 -4.55
CA SER A 131 30.75 -39.18 -4.06
C SER A 131 31.93 -40.16 -4.14
N TRP A 132 33.17 -39.70 -4.38
CA TRP A 132 34.35 -40.55 -4.25
C TRP A 132 34.61 -40.89 -2.77
N LYS A 133 33.98 -42.00 -2.31
CA LYS A 133 34.30 -42.64 -1.03
C LYS A 133 35.76 -43.12 -1.04
N PRO A 134 36.57 -42.84 0.00
CA PRO A 134 37.89 -43.45 0.12
C PRO A 134 37.74 -44.95 0.38
N ILE A 135 38.23 -45.76 -0.55
CA ILE A 135 38.06 -47.22 -0.64
C ILE A 135 38.98 -48.01 0.33
N HIS A 136 39.74 -47.37 1.22
CA HIS A 136 40.94 -47.96 1.82
C HIS A 136 40.89 -48.34 3.32
N ARG A 137 39.72 -48.59 3.92
CA ARG A 137 39.62 -48.93 5.37
C ARG A 137 39.18 -50.38 5.68
N LYS A 138 39.86 -51.39 5.13
CA LYS A 138 39.63 -52.81 5.50
C LYS A 138 40.88 -53.67 5.83
N LYS A 139 42.09 -53.11 5.93
CA LYS A 139 43.32 -53.92 6.13
C LYS A 139 44.11 -53.73 7.44
N LEU A 140 43.62 -52.96 8.42
CA LEU A 140 44.40 -52.64 9.64
C LEU A 140 43.81 -53.18 10.96
N ALA A 141 42.86 -54.11 10.92
CA ALA A 141 42.26 -54.70 12.13
C ALA A 141 42.64 -56.18 12.35
N LYS A 142 43.73 -56.64 11.73
CA LYS A 142 44.24 -58.00 11.90
C LYS A 142 45.77 -57.98 11.92
N ASN A 143 46.32 -57.59 13.06
CA ASN A 143 47.63 -58.00 13.58
C ASN A 143 47.62 -57.75 15.09
#